data_AF-A0A848MY43-F1
#
_entry.id   AF-A0A848MY43-F1
#
_cell.length_a   1.000
_cell.length_b   1.000
_cell.length_c   1.000
_cell.angle_alpha   90.00
_cell.angle_beta   90.00
_cell.angle_gamma   90.00
#
_symmetry.space_group_name_H-M   'P 1'
#
loop_
_entity.id
_entity.type
_entity.pdbx_description
1 polymer ?
#
loop_
_entity_poly.entity_id
_entity_poly.type
_entity_poly.pdbx_seq_one_letter_code
_entity_poly.pdbx_strand_id
1 'polypeptide(L)'
;MKLIDIYDNNSLKYKGSFEHTDENIINYVAAIPQFKFIRLVELSSDEIVLTTIGNFLDYVPDQNWLEKIRPSLIAKQMKEDVIDEVLIIDRYKEDGDF
;
A
#
# COMPACT_ATOMS: atom_id res chain seq x y z
N MET A 1 -12.87 0.45 11.34
CA MET A 1 -12.00 0.97 10.26
C MET A 1 -11.42 -0.24 9.54
N LYS A 2 -11.54 -0.31 8.21
CA LYS A 2 -10.83 -1.35 7.44
C LYS A 2 -9.41 -0.87 7.23
N LEU A 3 -8.43 -1.76 7.43
CA LEU A 3 -7.02 -1.42 7.40
C LEU A 3 -6.28 -2.33 6.43
N ILE A 4 -5.26 -1.77 5.81
CA ILE A 4 -4.24 -2.49 5.05
C ILE A 4 -2.98 -2.53 5.89
N ASP A 5 -2.43 -3.72 6.09
CA ASP A 5 -1.10 -3.92 6.63
C ASP A 5 -0.05 -3.86 5.52
N ILE A 6 1.07 -3.20 5.85
CA ILE A 6 2.23 -3.09 4.98
C ILE A 6 3.30 -4.06 5.48
N TYR A 7 3.76 -4.93 4.59
CA TYR A 7 4.89 -5.79 4.81
C TYR A 7 5.98 -5.52 3.78
N ASP A 8 7.24 -5.67 4.18
CA ASP A 8 8.31 -5.90 3.22
C ASP A 8 8.10 -7.28 2.57
N ASN A 9 7.98 -7.34 1.25
CA ASN A 9 7.57 -8.56 0.56
C ASN A 9 8.61 -9.69 0.68
N ASN A 10 9.89 -9.37 0.89
CA ASN A 10 10.97 -10.35 0.98
C ASN A 10 11.11 -10.92 2.39
N SER A 11 11.13 -10.05 3.40
CA SER A 11 11.36 -10.41 4.80
C SER A 11 10.08 -10.66 5.59
N LEU A 12 8.91 -10.30 5.04
CA LEU A 12 7.61 -10.29 5.72
C LEU A 12 7.62 -9.47 7.01
N LYS A 13 8.56 -8.53 7.14
CA LYS A 13 8.60 -7.61 8.29
C LYS A 13 7.49 -6.58 8.15
N TYR A 14 6.60 -6.52 9.14
CA TYR A 14 5.59 -5.46 9.28
C TYR A 14 6.22 -4.07 9.29
N LYS A 15 5.58 -3.12 8.60
CA LYS A 15 6.05 -1.73 8.44
C LYS A 15 5.05 -0.68 8.92
N GLY A 16 3.83 -1.09 9.27
CA GLY A 16 2.73 -0.19 9.60
C GLY A 16 1.45 -0.60 8.88
N SER A 17 0.39 0.16 9.12
CA SER A 17 -0.91 -0.02 8.49
C SER A 17 -1.47 1.34 8.08
N PHE A 18 -2.47 1.35 7.19
CA PHE A 18 -3.21 2.55 6.84
C PHE A 18 -4.67 2.21 6.50
N GLU A 19 -5.51 3.24 6.35
CA GLU A 19 -6.93 3.05 6.03
C GLU A 19 -7.14 2.43 4.64
N HIS A 20 -7.96 1.39 4.57
CA HIS A 20 -8.29 0.72 3.31
C HIS A 20 -9.20 1.58 2.44
N THR A 21 -8.59 2.43 1.61
CA THR A 21 -9.25 3.18 0.53
C THR A 21 -8.43 3.10 -0.75
N ASP A 22 -9.09 3.20 -1.91
CA ASP A 22 -8.42 3.23 -3.21
C ASP A 22 -7.35 4.33 -3.25
N GLU A 23 -7.70 5.53 -2.77
CA GLU A 23 -6.81 6.69 -2.78
C GLU A 23 -5.55 6.47 -1.95
N ASN A 24 -5.67 5.89 -0.74
CA ASN A 24 -4.50 5.59 0.08
C ASN A 24 -3.63 4.52 -0.55
N ILE A 25 -4.22 3.48 -1.15
CA ILE A 25 -3.42 2.45 -1.84
C ILE A 25 -2.67 3.07 -3.02
N ILE A 26 -3.35 3.88 -3.84
CA ILE A 26 -2.76 4.56 -5.00
C ILE A 26 -1.60 5.46 -4.56
N ASN A 27 -1.84 6.36 -3.59
CA ASN A 27 -0.82 7.29 -3.11
C ASN A 27 0.36 6.57 -2.46
N TYR A 28 0.08 5.54 -1.66
CA TYR A 28 1.13 4.74 -1.04
C TYR A 28 2.00 4.06 -2.09
N VAL A 29 1.39 3.37 -3.07
CA VAL A 29 2.11 2.65 -4.13
C VAL A 29 2.90 3.60 -5.03
N ALA A 30 2.32 4.74 -5.41
CA ALA A 30 3.00 5.75 -6.24
C ALA A 30 4.26 6.31 -5.56
N ALA A 31 4.27 6.40 -4.23
CA ALA A 31 5.39 6.89 -3.43
C ALA A 31 6.50 5.86 -3.17
N ILE A 32 6.31 4.57 -3.51
CA ILE A 32 7.28 3.52 -3.17
C ILE A 32 8.62 3.77 -3.88
N PRO A 33 9.74 3.84 -3.16
CA PRO A 33 11.07 3.88 -3.78
C PRO A 33 11.33 2.63 -4.64
N GLN A 34 11.95 2.80 -5.81
CA GLN A 34 12.18 1.74 -6.80
C GLN A 34 12.89 0.48 -6.26
N PHE A 35 13.64 0.59 -5.17
CA PHE A 35 14.39 -0.51 -4.55
C PHE A 35 13.63 -1.24 -3.42
N LYS A 36 12.39 -0.84 -3.12
CA LYS A 36 11.57 -1.50 -2.10
C LYS A 36 10.59 -2.48 -2.74
N PHE A 37 10.32 -3.56 -2.02
CA PHE A 37 9.34 -4.58 -2.41
C PHE A 37 8.28 -4.61 -1.32
N ILE A 38 7.06 -4.21 -1.65
CA ILE A 38 5.99 -4.11 -0.65
C ILE A 38 4.94 -5.17 -0.92
N ARG A 39 4.36 -5.69 0.15
CA ARG A 39 3.14 -6.48 0.16
C ARG A 39 2.09 -5.75 0.99
N LEU A 40 0.90 -5.60 0.43
CA LEU A 40 -0.27 -5.07 1.11
C LEU A 40 -1.25 -6.20 1.42
N VAL A 41 -1.73 -6.28 2.66
CA VAL A 41 -2.65 -7.32 3.15
C VAL A 41 -3.84 -6.67 3.82
N GLU A 42 -5.07 -7.09 3.49
CA GLU A 42 -6.26 -6.62 4.20
C GLU A 42 -6.34 -7.27 5.59
N LEU A 43 -6.37 -6.42 6.62
CA LEU A 43 -6.23 -6.86 8.01
C LEU A 43 -7.33 -7.85 8.45
N SER A 44 -8.57 -7.66 8.00
CA SER A 44 -9.69 -8.47 8.48
C SER A 44 -9.75 -9.87 7.88
N SER A 45 -9.26 -10.04 6.65
CA SER A 45 -9.33 -11.31 5.92
C SER A 45 -7.97 -12.00 5.81
N ASP A 46 -6.88 -11.29 6.11
CA ASP A 46 -5.49 -11.72 5.85
C ASP A 46 -5.23 -12.02 4.36
N GLU A 47 -6.06 -11.44 3.48
CA GLU A 47 -5.93 -11.59 2.03
C GLU A 47 -4.95 -10.57 1.47
N ILE A 48 -4.11 -11.02 0.53
CA ILE A 48 -3.21 -10.14 -0.21
C ILE A 48 -4.05 -9.21 -1.08
N VAL A 49 -3.82 -7.91 -0.95
CA VAL A 49 -4.40 -6.90 -1.85
C VAL A 49 -3.50 -6.72 -3.07
N LEU A 50 -2.20 -6.56 -2.86
CA LEU A 50 -1.20 -6.49 -3.94
C LEU A 50 0.22 -6.73 -3.44
N THR A 51 1.14 -7.01 -4.37
CA THR A 51 2.59 -6.91 -4.19
C THR A 51 3.20 -5.94 -5.19
N THR A 52 4.39 -5.41 -4.87
CA THR A 52 5.14 -4.51 -5.74
C THR A 52 6.60 -4.91 -5.89
N ILE A 53 7.18 -4.52 -7.03
CA ILE A 53 8.61 -4.41 -7.28
C ILE A 53 8.91 -2.94 -7.54
N GLY A 54 9.45 -2.24 -6.54
CA GLY A 54 9.50 -0.79 -6.54
C GLY A 54 8.08 -0.19 -6.53
N ASN A 55 7.85 0.79 -7.39
CA ASN A 55 6.52 1.36 -7.62
C ASN A 55 5.70 0.59 -8.67
N PHE A 56 6.21 -0.50 -9.24
CA PHE A 56 5.44 -1.31 -10.18
C PHE A 56 4.62 -2.38 -9.44
N LEU A 57 3.37 -2.57 -9.86
CA LEU A 57 2.53 -3.66 -9.39
C LEU A 57 3.06 -4.99 -9.95
N ASP A 58 3.26 -5.97 -9.06
CA ASP A 58 3.80 -7.29 -9.38
C ASP A 58 2.69 -8.35 -9.38
N TYR A 59 1.87 -8.39 -8.33
CA TYR A 59 0.69 -9.25 -8.24
C TYR A 59 -0.51 -8.49 -7.67
N VAL A 60 -1.68 -8.67 -8.28
CA VAL A 60 -2.97 -8.11 -7.82
C VAL A 60 -4.07 -9.15 -8.06
N PRO A 61 -4.73 -9.70 -7.03
CA PRO A 61 -5.78 -10.71 -7.23
C PRO A 61 -7.03 -10.14 -7.93
N ASP A 62 -7.48 -8.96 -7.52
CA ASP A 62 -8.68 -8.32 -8.10
C ASP A 62 -8.32 -7.50 -9.35
N GLN A 63 -8.41 -8.16 -10.50
CA GLN A 63 -8.14 -7.55 -11.81
C GLN A 63 -9.17 -6.48 -12.20
N ASN A 64 -10.44 -6.60 -11.75
CA ASN A 64 -11.46 -5.60 -12.07
C ASN A 64 -11.20 -4.30 -11.32
N TRP A 65 -10.83 -4.41 -10.04
CA TRP A 65 -10.39 -3.28 -9.23
C TRP A 65 -9.10 -2.65 -9.78
N LEU A 66 -8.14 -3.47 -10.24
CA LEU A 66 -6.92 -2.97 -10.87
C LEU A 66 -7.22 -2.07 -12.08
N GLU A 67 -8.09 -2.49 -12.99
CA GLU A 67 -8.47 -1.67 -14.15
C GLU A 67 -9.11 -0.33 -13.73
N LYS A 68 -9.84 -0.30 -12.60
CA LYS A 68 -10.43 0.92 -12.05
C LYS A 68 -9.36 1.90 -11.54
N ILE A 69 -8.36 1.43 -10.80
CA ILE A 69 -7.36 2.32 -10.15
C ILE A 69 -6.17 2.68 -11.05
N ARG A 70 -5.90 1.87 -12.10
CA ARG A 70 -4.72 1.98 -12.94
C ARG A 70 -4.53 3.38 -13.56
N PRO A 71 -5.55 4.06 -14.11
CA PRO A 71 -5.37 5.39 -14.68
C PRO A 71 -4.82 6.40 -13.67
N SER A 72 -5.39 6.45 -12.46
CA SER A 72 -4.94 7.35 -11.39
C SER A 72 -3.55 7.01 -10.90
N LEU A 73 -3.24 5.72 -10.76
CA LEU A 73 -1.90 5.27 -10.36
C LEU A 73 -0.84 5.72 -11.37
N ILE A 74 -1.10 5.54 -12.67
CA ILE A 74 -0.17 5.96 -13.74
C ILE A 74 0.03 7.48 -13.70
N ALA A 75 -1.04 8.27 -13.61
CA ALA A 75 -0.94 9.73 -13.58
C ALA A 75 -0.03 10.22 -12.44
N LYS A 76 -0.19 9.66 -11.23
CA LYS A 76 0.67 9.98 -10.08
C LYS A 76 2.12 9.53 -10.27
N GLN A 77 2.36 8.34 -10.83
CA GLN A 77 3.71 7.84 -11.11
C GLN A 77 4.44 8.65 -12.18
N MET A 78 3.71 9.19 -13.16
CA MET A 78 4.21 10.06 -14.22
C MET A 78 4.37 11.53 -13.78
N LYS A 79 4.01 11.87 -12.53
CA LYS A 79 3.99 13.23 -11.98
C LYS A 79 3.00 14.16 -12.71
N GLU A 80 1.97 13.57 -13.30
CA GLU A 80 0.85 14.29 -13.92
C GLU A 80 -0.21 14.67 -12.87
N ASP A 81 -0.15 14.05 -11.69
CA ASP A 81 -0.98 14.33 -10.53
C ASP A 81 -0.15 14.31 -9.23
N VAL A 82 -0.70 14.88 -8.15
CA VAL A 82 -0.08 14.98 -6.83
C VAL A 82 -0.17 13.65 -6.10
N ILE A 83 0.91 13.25 -5.43
CA ILE A 83 0.90 12.12 -4.50
C ILE A 83 0.64 12.67 -3.10
N ASP A 84 -0.49 12.32 -2.50
CA ASP A 84 -0.83 12.73 -1.15
C ASP A 84 -0.12 11.85 -0.11
N GLU A 85 0.16 12.41 1.06
CA GLU A 85 0.76 11.68 2.15
C GLU A 85 -0.26 10.71 2.77
N VAL A 86 0.12 9.44 2.88
CA VAL A 86 -0.70 8.40 3.51
C VAL A 86 -0.31 8.27 4.97
N LEU A 87 -1.27 8.47 5.87
CA LEU A 87 -1.06 8.30 7.31
C LEU A 87 -0.80 6.83 7.65
N ILE A 88 0.44 6.52 8.01
CA ILE A 88 0.85 5.20 8.47
C ILE A 88 0.78 5.12 9.99
N ILE A 89 0.01 4.17 10.49
CA ILE A 89 -0.11 3.85 11.91
C ILE A 89 0.68 2.58 12.24
N ASP A 90 1.40 2.58 13.35
CA ASP A 90 2.02 1.37 13.89
C ASP A 90 1.06 0.77 14.92
N ARG A 91 0.43 -0.35 14.57
CA ARG A 91 -0.57 -1.01 15.44
C ARG A 91 0.04 -1.80 16.59
N TYR A 92 1.36 -2.04 16.55
CA TYR A 92 2.07 -2.83 17.56
C TYR A 92 2.98 -1.99 18.45
N LYS A 93 3.14 -0.70 18.14
CA LYS A 93 3.55 0.27 19.15
C LYS A 93 2.38 0.48 20.10
N GLU A 94 2.46 -0.18 21.25
CA GLU A 94 1.79 0.33 22.44
C GLU A 94 2.27 1.77 22.68
N ASP A 95 1.34 2.65 23.06
CA ASP A 95 1.66 3.96 23.63
C ASP A 95 2.58 3.73 24.84
N GLY A 96 3.89 3.79 24.58
CA GLY A 96 4.91 3.57 25.60
C GLY A 96 4.95 4.73 26.59
N ASP A 97 4.78 4.35 27.85
CA ASP A 97 5.37 4.97 29.05
C ASP A 97 4.75 6.30 29.54
N PHE A 98 3.83 6.19 30.50
CA PHE A 98 3.57 7.24 31.52
C PHE A 98 4.62 7.19 32.63
#